data_AF-A0A959ZIY5-F1
#
_entry.id   AF-A0A959ZIY5-F1
#
_cell.length_a   1.000
_cell.length_b   1.000
_cell.length_c   1.000
_cell.angle_alpha   90.00
_cell.angle_beta   90.00
_cell.angle_gamma   90.00
#
_symmetry.space_group_name_H-M   'P 1'
#
loop_
_entity.id
_entity.type
_entity.pdbx_description
1 polymer ?
#
loop_
_entity_poly.entity_id
_entity_poly.type
_entity_poly.pdbx_seq_one_letter_code
_entity_poly.pdbx_strand_id
1 'polypeptide(L)' 'MAEVISFANQKGGVAKTTSTLNLAVALSELGNRVLCIDLDPQGNLTMSQGIDPDKCEKSMYDVLVNDLPISEVIA' A
#
# COMPACT_ATOMS: atom_id res chain seq x y z
N MET A 1 16.10 7.53 8.48
CA MET A 1 14.91 6.91 9.11
C MET A 1 13.72 7.25 8.22
N ALA A 2 12.80 6.32 7.97
CA ALA A 2 11.63 6.59 7.14
C ALA A 2 10.52 7.23 7.98
N GLU A 3 9.79 8.20 7.42
CA GLU A 3 8.55 8.72 8.00
C GLU A 3 7.39 7.80 7.60
N VAL A 4 6.53 7.45 8.56
CA VAL A 4 5.38 6.56 8.33
C VAL A 4 4.09 7.36 8.46
N ILE A 5 3.35 7.47 7.37
CA ILE A 5 2.08 8.19 7.29
C ILE A 5 0.95 7.17 7.08
N SER A 6 -0.07 7.21 7.93
CA SER A 6 -1.22 6.30 7.86
C SER A 6 -2.52 7.05 7.56
N PHE A 7 -3.28 6.56 6.58
CA PHE A 7 -4.61 7.07 6.23
C PHE A 7 -5.68 6.14 6.79
N ALA A 8 -6.19 6.47 7.98
CA ALA A 8 -7.17 5.67 8.68
C ALA A 8 -8.50 6.42 8.86
N ASN A 9 -9.61 5.77 8.50
CA ASN A 9 -10.97 6.23 8.75
C ASN A 9 -11.92 5.02 8.64
N GLN A 10 -12.77 4.81 9.65
CA GLN A 10 -13.69 3.67 9.68
C GLN A 10 -14.75 3.70 8.57
N LYS A 11 -15.07 4.87 8.02
CA LYS A 11 -16.06 5.00 6.96
C LYS A 11 -15.47 4.60 5.60
N GLY A 12 -16.22 3.79 4.85
CA GLY A 12 -15.92 3.47 3.46
C GLY A 12 -16.16 4.67 2.53
N GLY A 13 -15.44 4.75 1.40
CA GLY A 13 -15.68 5.77 0.37
C GLY A 13 -15.27 7.21 0.76
N VAL A 14 -14.37 7.37 1.74
CA VAL A 14 -13.86 8.68 2.20
C VAL A 14 -12.48 9.03 1.63
N ALA A 15 -12.18 8.52 0.43
CA ALA A 15 -10.96 8.79 -0.31
C ALA A 15 -9.62 8.35 0.33
N LYS A 16 -9.62 7.43 1.32
CA LYS A 16 -8.38 6.91 1.95
C LYS A 16 -7.35 6.45 0.91
N THR A 17 -7.72 5.48 0.08
CA THR A 17 -6.84 4.93 -0.98
C THR A 17 -6.41 6.00 -1.97
N THR A 18 -7.33 6.88 -2.37
CA THR A 18 -7.04 7.99 -3.28
C THR A 18 -6.00 8.94 -2.68
N SER A 19 -6.15 9.31 -1.40
CA SER A 19 -5.21 10.15 -0.68
C SER A 19 -3.85 9.49 -0.50
N THR A 20 -3.82 8.19 -0.15
CA THR A 20 -2.57 7.42 -0.04
C THR A 20 -1.79 7.43 -1.35
N LEU A 21 -2.44 7.08 -2.46
CA LEU A 21 -1.79 7.02 -3.77
C LEU A 21 -1.30 8.39 -4.23
N ASN A 22 -2.15 9.42 -4.18
CA ASN A 22 -1.77 10.74 -4.67
C ASN A 22 -0.68 11.38 -3.82
N LEU A 23 -0.69 11.18 -2.49
CA LEU A 23 0.41 11.64 -1.65
C LEU A 23 1.70 10.89 -1.98
N ALA A 24 1.64 9.57 -2.18
CA ALA A 24 2.81 8.77 -2.52
C ALA A 24 3.44 9.21 -3.85
N VAL A 25 2.62 9.43 -4.89
CA VAL A 25 3.07 9.95 -6.18
C VAL A 25 3.70 11.34 -6.02
N ALA A 26 3.03 12.27 -5.33
CA ALA A 26 3.56 13.62 -5.12
C ALA A 26 4.91 13.61 -4.37
N LEU A 27 5.05 12.77 -3.33
CA LEU A 27 6.32 12.61 -2.61
C LEU A 27 7.41 12.02 -3.49
N SER A 28 7.06 11.05 -4.35
CA SER A 28 7.99 10.45 -5.32
C SER A 28 8.45 11.46 -6.38
N GLU A 29 7.55 12.31 -6.88
CA GLU A 29 7.87 13.39 -7.84
C GLU A 29 8.81 14.45 -7.24
N LEU A 30 8.75 14.64 -5.91
CA LEU A 30 9.69 15.48 -5.16
C LEU A 30 11.04 14.78 -4.89
N GLY A 31 11.27 13.58 -5.42
CA GLY A 31 12.53 12.84 -5.32
C GLY A 31 12.67 11.96 -4.07
N ASN A 32 11.59 11.75 -3.31
CA ASN A 32 11.62 10.85 -2.17
C ASN A 32 11.47 9.40 -2.61
N ARG A 33 12.11 8.48 -1.89
CA ARG A 33 11.79 7.05 -2.01
C ARG A 33 10.55 6.76 -1.18
N VAL A 34 9.50 6.25 -1.82
CA VAL A 34 8.21 6.00 -1.20
C VAL A 34 7.88 4.52 -1.29
N LEU A 35 7.34 3.97 -0.20
CA LEU A 35 6.77 2.62 -0.15
C LEU A 35 5.29 2.73 0.21
N CYS A 36 4.42 2.32 -0.71
CA CYS A 36 3.00 2.17 -0.46
C CYS A 36 2.72 0.81 0.19
N ILE A 37 1.92 0.79 1.26
CA ILE A 37 1.49 -0.44 1.93
C ILE A 37 -0.03 -0.52 1.84
N ASP A 38 -0.54 -1.57 1.21
CA ASP A 38 -1.97 -1.87 1.15
C ASP A 38 -2.36 -2.82 2.29
N LEU A 39 -3.18 -2.32 3.20
CA LEU A 39 -3.72 -3.09 4.34
C LEU A 39 -5.24 -3.28 4.24
N ASP A 40 -5.85 -2.89 3.11
CA ASP A 40 -7.27 -3.12 2.85
C ASP A 40 -7.42 -4.44 2.08
N PRO A 41 -8.16 -5.44 2.59
CA PRO A 41 -8.38 -6.70 1.89
C PRO A 41 -9.01 -6.55 0.49
N GLN A 42 -9.61 -5.40 0.18
CA GLN A 42 -10.12 -5.11 -1.16
C GLN A 42 -9.02 -4.82 -2.21
N GLY A 43 -7.77 -4.59 -1.79
CA GLY A 43 -6.63 -4.44 -2.70
C GLY A 43 -6.69 -3.19 -3.59
N ASN A 44 -7.50 -2.18 -3.24
CA ASN A 44 -7.75 -1.03 -4.10
C ASN A 44 -6.48 -0.20 -4.37
N LEU A 45 -5.54 -0.11 -3.41
CA LEU A 45 -4.28 0.61 -3.63
C LEU A 45 -3.39 -0.16 -4.60
N THR A 46 -3.31 -1.48 -4.42
CA THR A 46 -2.59 -2.41 -5.30
C THR A 46 -3.10 -2.32 -6.73
N MET A 47 -4.42 -2.42 -6.93
CA MET A 47 -5.08 -2.27 -8.24
C MET A 47 -4.80 -0.91 -8.88
N SER A 48 -4.81 0.17 -8.08
CA SER A 48 -4.56 1.52 -8.59
C SER A 48 -3.13 1.72 -9.12
N GLN A 49 -2.20 0.84 -8.76
CA GLN A 49 -0.84 0.80 -9.30
C GLN A 49 -0.71 -0.13 -10.52
N GLY A 50 -1.81 -0.69 -11.02
CA GLY A 50 -1.83 -1.60 -12.16
C GLY A 50 -1.49 -3.06 -11.82
N ILE A 51 -1.41 -3.40 -10.54
CA ILE A 51 -1.16 -4.76 -10.06
C ILE A 51 -2.50 -5.43 -9.78
N ASP A 52 -2.73 -6.60 -10.36
CA ASP A 52 -3.93 -7.41 -10.14
C ASP A 52 -3.83 -8.12 -8.78
N PRO A 53 -4.63 -7.72 -7.75
CA PRO A 53 -4.49 -8.27 -6.40
C PRO A 53 -4.77 -9.78 -6.35
N ASP A 54 -5.65 -10.28 -7.23
CA ASP A 54 -6.00 -11.71 -7.29
C ASP A 54 -4.87 -12.58 -7.85
N LYS A 55 -3.85 -11.96 -8.46
CA LYS A 55 -2.65 -12.64 -8.97
C LYS A 55 -1.44 -12.50 -8.05
N CYS A 56 -1.56 -11.77 -6.94
CA CYS A 56 -0.48 -11.65 -5.97
C CYS A 56 -0.34 -12.94 -5.16
N GLU A 57 0.73 -13.70 -5.39
CA GLU A 57 1.03 -14.92 -4.61
C GLU A 57 1.41 -14.62 -3.16
N LYS A 58 1.94 -13.42 -2.90
CA LYS A 58 2.34 -12.94 -1.58
C LYS A 58 1.78 -11.55 -1.34
N SER A 59 1.38 -11.27 -0.11
CA SER A 59 0.78 -9.99 0.27
C SER A 59 1.15 -9.58 1.70
N MET A 60 0.59 -8.46 2.17
CA MET A 60 0.72 -8.06 3.57
C MET A 60 0.11 -9.07 4.54
N TYR A 61 -0.81 -9.94 4.08
CA TYR A 61 -1.29 -11.05 4.90
C TYR A 61 -0.14 -11.98 5.29
N ASP A 62 0.73 -12.35 4.35
CA ASP A 62 1.86 -13.25 4.61
C ASP A 62 2.89 -12.63 5.54
N VAL A 63 3.10 -11.32 5.43
CA VAL A 63 3.99 -10.59 6.33
C VAL A 63 3.44 -10.55 7.76
N LEU A 64 2.14 -10.28 7.92
CA LEU A 64 1.53 -10.07 9.24
C LEU A 64 1.10 -11.37 9.93
N VAL A 65 0.77 -12.41 9.17
CA VAL A 65 0.18 -13.66 9.69
C VAL A 65 1.13 -14.84 9.55
N ASN A 66 1.91 -14.89 8.47
CA ASN A 66 2.83 -16.00 8.18
C ASN A 66 4.30 -15.64 8.47
N ASP A 67 4.56 -14.49 9.10
CA ASP A 67 5.89 -13.96 9.46
C ASP A 67 6.87 -13.87 8.26
N LEU A 68 6.35 -13.69 7.04
CA LEU A 68 7.18 -13.55 5.85
C LEU A 68 7.95 -12.20 5.89
N PRO A 69 9.26 -12.15 5.58
CA PRO A 69 9.98 -10.89 5.52
C PRO A 69 9.34 -9.92 4.53
N ILE A 70 9.09 -8.66 4.93
CA ILE A 70 8.45 -7.65 4.05
C ILE A 70 9.23 -7.44 2.74
N SER A 71 10.54 -7.66 2.74
CA SER A 71 11.38 -7.58 1.55
C SER A 71 11.00 -8.59 0.45
N GLU A 72 10.28 -9.66 0.79
CA GLU A 72 9.83 -10.67 -0.17
C GLU A 72 8.47 -10.35 -0.80
N VAL A 73 7.78 -9.29 -0.38
CA VAL A 73 6.46 -8.88 -0.91
C VAL A 73 6.47 -7.52 -1.60
N ILE A 74 7.62 -6.87 -1.70
CA ILE A 74 7.77 -5.61 -2.44
C ILE A 74 7.83 -5.94 -3.94
N ALA A 75 6.98 -5.25 -4.71
CA ALA A 75 6.91 -5.34 -6.17
C ALA A 75 8.00 -4.51 -6.87
#